data_AF-A0A9P1CJX7-F1
#
_entry.id   AF-A0A9P1CJX7-F1
#
_cell.length_a   1.000
_cell.length_b   1.000
_cell.length_c   1.000
_cell.angle_alpha   90.00
_cell.angle_beta   90.00
_cell.angle_gamma   90.00
#
_symmetry.space_group_name_H-M   'P 1'
#
loop_
_entity.id
_entity.type
_entity.pdbx_description
1 polymer ?
#
loop_
_entity_poly.entity_id
_entity_poly.type
_entity_poly.pdbx_seq_one_letter_code
_entity_poly.pdbx_strand_id
1 'polypeptide(L)'
;MAMQRCFATIQKRACRHFRSTADSVAGLAKAKEKIDGQSASWVSVLKSAVPFLLTAGAGTATWAFYDGLWVPLLRDGQTASEVELISKGLLPESLICWAAERLIAKEVVVLDGVVPPEQLRKIQEELQLLASRPGALQPNPKMKAGNMQIRTDRVCYLRDPSSFVPLETGGPALCGPELRWCHRRLRSTAAQLERGYAAAGSERNFLVTAWTQLAQYTEGSGFYKWHTDGLDGSWSGILGWYFWLQRGAVRRRSVTGILYLNEEDWPKSAGGALRCKAHAAVHRGPVESHPPITEILPKGGRLVLFDSHSVEHEVVSTNRDRWALTDPCLMSSSGSILKYILRPGILNCQPKCANFRAATVPYYTKFQAAVLLSLCCLLSFLRDLRMLAVLSVVAFDIQGLVS
;
A
#
# COMPACT_ATOMS: atom_id res chain seq x y z
N MET A 1 -10.83 0.59 -29.56
CA MET A 1 -9.81 1.14 -30.49
C MET A 1 -9.15 2.44 -30.02
N ALA A 2 -9.87 3.49 -29.62
CA ALA A 2 -9.24 4.76 -29.18
C ALA A 2 -8.31 4.61 -27.95
N MET A 3 -8.68 3.76 -27.00
CA MET A 3 -7.88 3.51 -25.78
C MET A 3 -6.58 2.74 -26.05
N GLN A 4 -6.62 1.74 -26.95
CA GLN A 4 -5.41 1.03 -27.42
C GLN A 4 -4.44 1.97 -28.16
N ARG A 5 -4.95 2.91 -28.95
CA ARG A 5 -4.12 3.96 -29.59
C ARG A 5 -3.49 4.90 -28.55
N CYS A 6 -4.21 5.21 -27.47
CA CYS A 6 -3.69 6.02 -26.36
C CYS A 6 -2.58 5.29 -25.59
N PHE A 7 -2.77 4.00 -25.28
CA PHE A 7 -1.76 3.17 -24.62
C PHE A 7 -0.50 2.97 -25.48
N ALA A 8 -0.66 2.68 -26.78
CA ALA A 8 0.46 2.61 -27.71
C ALA A 8 1.21 3.95 -27.81
N THR A 9 0.51 5.08 -27.61
CA THR A 9 1.10 6.41 -27.58
C THR A 9 1.88 6.66 -26.28
N ILE A 10 1.36 6.23 -25.12
CA ILE A 10 2.07 6.29 -23.83
C ILE A 10 3.32 5.42 -23.89
N GLN A 11 3.22 4.18 -24.37
CA GLN A 11 4.36 3.27 -24.51
C GLN A 11 5.41 3.82 -25.49
N LYS A 12 5.00 4.39 -26.63
CA LYS A 12 5.92 5.09 -27.54
C LYS A 12 6.56 6.34 -26.92
N ARG A 13 5.87 7.05 -26.04
CA ARG A 13 6.42 8.23 -25.33
C ARG A 13 7.38 7.80 -24.22
N ALA A 14 7.05 6.76 -23.47
CA ALA A 14 7.93 6.16 -22.46
C ALA A 14 9.22 5.61 -23.11
N CYS A 15 9.12 4.88 -24.23
CA CYS A 15 10.29 4.41 -24.98
C CYS A 15 11.14 5.56 -25.55
N ARG A 16 10.53 6.67 -26.00
CA ARG A 16 11.27 7.87 -26.42
C ARG A 16 11.95 8.55 -25.23
N HIS A 17 11.30 8.61 -24.08
CA HIS A 17 11.90 9.14 -22.87
C HIS A 17 13.09 8.26 -22.41
N PHE A 18 12.95 6.93 -22.49
CA PHE A 18 14.04 5.99 -22.19
C PHE A 18 15.24 6.13 -23.14
N ARG A 19 15.01 6.32 -24.45
CA ARG A 19 16.09 6.64 -25.40
C ARG A 19 16.76 7.97 -25.08
N SER A 20 15.98 9.01 -24.77
CA SER A 20 16.52 10.30 -24.32
C SER A 20 17.37 10.16 -23.05
N THR A 21 16.96 9.30 -22.11
CA THR A 21 17.77 8.99 -20.92
C THR A 21 19.06 8.26 -21.28
N ALA A 22 19.02 7.29 -22.20
CA ALA A 22 20.22 6.60 -22.69
C ALA A 22 21.19 7.55 -23.41
N ASP A 23 20.68 8.46 -24.24
CA ASP A 23 21.45 9.51 -24.89
C ASP A 23 22.03 10.49 -23.85
N SER A 24 21.29 10.76 -22.77
CA SER A 24 21.75 11.59 -21.66
C SER A 24 22.84 10.88 -20.82
N VAL A 25 22.77 9.56 -20.64
CA VAL A 25 23.83 8.75 -20.00
C VAL A 25 25.09 8.72 -20.87
N ALA A 26 24.95 8.57 -22.19
CA ALA A 26 26.07 8.68 -23.13
C ALA A 26 26.68 10.08 -23.15
N GLY A 27 25.85 11.12 -23.01
CA GLY A 27 26.29 12.50 -22.80
C GLY A 27 27.07 12.68 -21.50
N LEU A 28 26.70 11.98 -20.42
CA LEU A 28 27.40 12.01 -19.15
C LEU A 28 28.75 11.29 -19.20
N ALA A 29 28.83 10.17 -19.92
CA ALA A 29 30.09 9.45 -20.15
C ALA A 29 31.09 10.32 -20.95
N LYS A 30 30.62 11.00 -22.00
CA LYS A 30 31.43 11.97 -22.75
C LYS A 30 31.80 13.21 -21.94
N ALA A 31 30.90 13.70 -21.08
CA ALA A 31 31.19 14.80 -20.17
C ALA A 31 32.25 14.40 -19.15
N LYS A 32 32.17 13.17 -18.61
CA LYS A 32 33.18 12.60 -17.72
C LYS A 32 34.54 12.46 -18.41
N GLU A 33 34.61 11.88 -19.61
CA GLU A 33 35.86 11.81 -20.39
C GLU A 33 36.48 13.20 -20.65
N LYS A 34 35.64 14.23 -20.83
CA LYS A 34 36.08 15.62 -21.02
C LYS A 34 36.55 16.27 -19.70
N ILE A 35 35.99 15.87 -18.57
CA ILE A 35 36.37 16.31 -17.21
C ILE A 35 37.66 15.62 -16.76
N ASP A 36 37.86 14.35 -17.09
CA ASP A 36 39.07 13.60 -16.72
C ASP A 36 40.31 14.10 -17.50
N GLY A 37 40.11 14.84 -18.61
CA GLY A 37 41.17 15.43 -19.43
C GLY A 37 41.47 16.92 -19.20
N GLN A 38 40.64 17.65 -18.44
CA GLN A 38 40.82 19.09 -18.18
C GLN A 38 40.36 19.44 -16.76
N SER A 39 41.02 20.38 -16.08
CA SER A 39 40.58 20.96 -14.80
C SER A 39 39.25 21.71 -14.97
N ALA A 40 38.16 20.97 -15.16
CA ALA A 40 36.84 21.51 -15.39
C ALA A 40 36.36 22.18 -14.12
N SER A 41 35.96 23.45 -14.20
CA SER A 41 35.40 24.15 -13.06
C SER A 41 34.12 23.45 -12.60
N TRP A 42 33.91 23.38 -11.29
CA TRP A 42 32.72 22.79 -10.67
C TRP A 42 31.40 23.32 -11.25
N VAL A 43 31.39 24.55 -11.75
CA VAL A 43 30.24 25.18 -12.43
C VAL A 43 29.87 24.44 -13.72
N SER A 44 30.84 23.96 -14.50
CA SER A 44 30.58 23.19 -15.72
C SER A 44 30.03 21.80 -15.39
N VAL A 45 30.57 21.16 -14.34
CA VAL A 45 30.08 19.86 -13.85
C VAL A 45 28.62 19.98 -13.40
N LEU A 46 28.27 21.02 -12.64
CA LEU A 46 26.90 21.28 -12.21
C LEU A 46 25.96 21.57 -13.39
N LYS A 47 26.36 22.39 -14.36
CA LYS A 47 25.53 22.69 -15.54
C LYS A 47 25.19 21.46 -16.38
N SER A 48 26.08 20.47 -16.44
CA SER A 48 25.84 19.21 -17.15
C SER A 48 25.13 18.16 -16.30
N ALA A 49 25.42 18.09 -15.00
CA ALA A 49 24.84 17.10 -14.10
C ALA A 49 23.42 17.45 -13.67
N VAL A 50 23.07 18.73 -13.49
CA VAL A 50 21.75 19.17 -13.00
C VAL A 50 20.61 18.77 -13.95
N PRO A 51 20.66 19.02 -15.28
CA PRO A 51 19.59 18.58 -16.19
C PRO A 51 19.44 17.06 -16.23
N PHE A 52 20.54 16.31 -16.12
CA PHE A 52 20.51 14.86 -16.02
C PHE A 52 19.87 14.40 -14.72
N LEU A 53 20.27 14.94 -13.57
CA LEU A 53 19.69 14.62 -12.27
C LEU A 53 18.21 15.04 -12.20
N LEU A 54 17.81 16.11 -12.88
CA LEU A 54 16.41 16.52 -12.99
C LEU A 54 15.61 15.58 -13.91
N THR A 55 16.16 15.15 -15.05
CA THR A 55 15.45 14.31 -16.01
C THR A 55 15.42 12.84 -15.57
N ALA A 56 16.59 12.30 -15.18
CA ALA A 56 16.71 10.98 -14.58
C ALA A 56 15.97 10.94 -13.23
N GLY A 57 16.14 11.96 -12.38
CA GLY A 57 15.41 12.06 -11.11
C GLY A 57 13.90 12.14 -11.30
N ALA A 58 13.39 12.90 -12.27
CA ALA A 58 11.95 12.94 -12.57
C ALA A 58 11.44 11.62 -13.16
N GLY A 59 12.20 10.97 -14.05
CA GLY A 59 11.86 9.65 -14.60
C GLY A 59 11.83 8.58 -13.50
N THR A 60 12.84 8.55 -12.65
CA THR A 60 12.98 7.64 -11.51
C THR A 60 11.92 7.92 -10.44
N ALA A 61 11.59 9.19 -10.16
CA ALA A 61 10.49 9.58 -9.28
C ALA A 61 9.14 9.15 -9.83
N THR A 62 8.90 9.37 -11.13
CA THR A 62 7.67 8.96 -11.81
C THR A 62 7.53 7.44 -11.80
N TRP A 63 8.62 6.72 -12.04
CA TRP A 63 8.64 5.27 -11.99
C TRP A 63 8.42 4.75 -10.56
N ALA A 64 9.10 5.30 -9.56
CA ALA A 64 8.84 4.95 -8.14
C ALA A 64 7.43 5.31 -7.68
N PHE A 65 6.86 6.39 -8.20
CA PHE A 65 5.46 6.74 -7.94
C PHE A 65 4.52 5.71 -8.58
N TYR A 66 4.79 5.34 -9.83
CA TYR A 66 3.97 4.37 -10.57
C TYR A 66 4.07 2.96 -9.97
N ASP A 67 5.29 2.48 -9.71
CA ASP A 67 5.62 1.16 -9.21
C ASP A 67 5.39 1.03 -7.69
N GLY A 68 5.57 2.14 -6.95
CA GLY A 68 5.45 2.21 -5.49
C GLY A 68 4.03 2.12 -4.93
N LEU A 69 3.13 1.45 -5.66
CA LEU A 69 1.73 1.20 -5.29
C LEU A 69 0.86 2.46 -5.12
N TRP A 70 1.36 3.66 -5.43
CA TRP A 70 0.54 4.88 -5.41
C TRP A 70 -0.51 4.88 -6.50
N VAL A 71 -0.20 4.37 -7.69
CA VAL A 71 -1.17 4.33 -8.78
C VAL A 71 -2.33 3.40 -8.44
N PRO A 72 -2.12 2.15 -7.97
CA PRO A 72 -3.20 1.34 -7.41
C PRO A 72 -3.96 2.05 -6.30
N LEU A 73 -3.28 2.76 -5.40
CA LEU A 73 -3.96 3.47 -4.31
C LEU A 73 -4.83 4.66 -4.80
N LEU A 74 -4.32 5.46 -5.71
CA LEU A 74 -5.03 6.63 -6.26
C LEU A 74 -6.11 6.22 -7.25
N ARG A 75 -5.94 5.08 -7.91
CA ARG A 75 -6.90 4.52 -8.86
C ARG A 75 -8.02 3.77 -8.15
N ASP A 76 -7.67 2.96 -7.15
CA ASP A 76 -8.55 1.95 -6.56
C ASP A 76 -8.83 2.23 -5.06
N GLY A 77 -8.33 3.33 -4.50
CA GLY A 77 -8.63 3.74 -3.13
C GLY A 77 -10.05 4.28 -3.02
N GLN A 78 -10.79 3.79 -2.03
CA GLN A 78 -12.16 4.20 -1.71
C GLN A 78 -12.19 4.73 -0.27
N THR A 79 -13.04 5.70 0.01
CA THR A 79 -13.25 6.11 1.41
C THR A 79 -13.92 4.99 2.20
N ALA A 80 -13.72 4.95 3.51
CA ALA A 80 -14.39 3.97 4.35
C ALA A 80 -15.93 4.03 4.18
N SER A 81 -16.50 5.24 4.09
CA SER A 81 -17.93 5.45 3.84
C SER A 81 -18.41 4.89 2.50
N GLU A 82 -17.64 5.04 1.41
CA GLU A 82 -17.98 4.45 0.11
C GLU A 82 -18.03 2.92 0.17
N VAL A 83 -17.12 2.31 0.94
CA VAL A 83 -17.07 0.85 1.11
C VAL A 83 -18.23 0.36 2.00
N GLU A 84 -18.61 1.11 3.04
CA GLU A 84 -19.73 0.76 3.93
C GLU A 84 -21.08 0.72 3.19
N LEU A 85 -21.27 1.56 2.17
CA LEU A 85 -22.46 1.51 1.31
C LEU A 85 -22.63 0.17 0.58
N ILE A 86 -21.53 -0.58 0.37
CA ILE A 86 -21.54 -1.89 -0.30
C ILE A 86 -21.81 -3.02 0.69
N SER A 87 -21.30 -2.92 1.92
CA SER A 87 -21.45 -3.97 2.93
C SER A 87 -21.23 -3.46 4.34
N LYS A 88 -21.81 -4.15 5.32
CA LYS A 88 -21.53 -3.94 6.74
C LYS A 88 -20.16 -4.55 7.10
N GLY A 89 -19.41 -3.88 7.98
CA GLY A 89 -18.14 -4.39 8.48
C GLY A 89 -18.26 -5.61 9.40
N LEU A 90 -17.12 -6.16 9.83
CA LEU A 90 -17.05 -7.37 10.66
C LEU A 90 -17.17 -7.10 12.16
N LEU A 91 -17.03 -5.86 12.63
CA LEU A 91 -17.14 -5.54 14.05
C LEU A 91 -18.61 -5.56 14.49
N PRO A 92 -18.95 -6.25 15.59
CA PRO A 92 -20.23 -6.04 16.25
C PRO A 92 -20.35 -4.58 16.72
N GLU A 93 -21.54 -3.98 16.60
CA GLU A 93 -21.75 -2.56 16.95
C GLU A 93 -21.32 -2.23 18.39
N SER A 94 -21.58 -3.15 19.32
CA SER A 94 -21.21 -3.01 20.73
C SER A 94 -19.69 -3.01 20.99
N LEU A 95 -18.87 -3.45 20.02
CA LEU A 95 -17.42 -3.58 20.17
C LEU A 95 -16.64 -2.54 19.38
N ILE A 96 -17.31 -1.67 18.62
CA ILE A 96 -16.65 -0.68 17.76
C ILE A 96 -15.78 0.29 18.58
N CYS A 97 -16.35 0.90 19.62
CA CYS A 97 -15.62 1.84 20.49
C CYS A 97 -14.47 1.14 21.22
N TRP A 98 -14.75 -0.02 21.81
CA TRP A 98 -13.74 -0.84 22.50
C TRP A 98 -12.56 -1.18 21.59
N ALA A 99 -12.81 -1.68 20.36
CA ALA A 99 -11.75 -2.03 19.42
C ALA A 99 -10.88 -0.82 19.06
N ALA A 100 -11.48 0.34 18.85
CA ALA A 100 -10.74 1.57 18.57
C ALA A 100 -9.88 2.01 19.76
N GLU A 101 -10.40 1.99 20.98
CA GLU A 101 -9.62 2.31 22.20
C GLU A 101 -8.41 1.39 22.36
N ARG A 102 -8.58 0.08 22.12
CA ARG A 102 -7.47 -0.88 22.19
C ARG A 102 -6.40 -0.60 21.13
N LEU A 103 -6.81 -0.28 19.90
CA LEU A 103 -5.87 0.12 18.84
C LEU A 103 -5.16 1.44 19.16
N ILE A 104 -5.84 2.41 19.80
CA ILE A 104 -5.22 3.65 20.30
C ILE A 104 -4.15 3.31 21.35
N ALA A 105 -4.44 2.38 22.25
CA ALA A 105 -3.51 1.85 23.24
C ALA A 105 -2.41 0.94 22.66
N LYS A 106 -2.33 0.81 21.33
CA LYS A 106 -1.35 -0.02 20.60
C LYS A 106 -1.44 -1.51 20.92
N GLU A 107 -2.62 -1.97 21.33
CA GLU A 107 -2.91 -3.39 21.56
C GLU A 107 -3.40 -4.07 20.28
N VAL A 108 -3.23 -5.40 20.24
CA VAL A 108 -3.76 -6.26 19.18
C VAL A 108 -5.19 -6.64 19.54
N VAL A 109 -6.17 -6.27 18.73
CA VAL A 109 -7.57 -6.64 18.93
C VAL A 109 -7.84 -8.00 18.33
N VAL A 110 -8.39 -8.92 19.13
CA VAL A 110 -8.77 -10.27 18.69
C VAL A 110 -10.24 -10.53 18.96
N LEU A 111 -10.99 -10.86 17.90
CA LEU A 111 -12.42 -11.15 17.93
C LEU A 111 -12.69 -12.51 17.31
N ASP A 112 -13.29 -13.41 18.06
CA ASP A 112 -13.74 -14.72 17.59
C ASP A 112 -15.18 -14.69 17.10
N GLY A 113 -15.52 -15.59 16.18
CA GLY A 113 -16.88 -15.80 15.71
C GLY A 113 -17.46 -14.63 14.89
N VAL A 114 -16.62 -13.82 14.24
CA VAL A 114 -17.11 -12.74 13.34
C VAL A 114 -17.67 -13.29 12.02
N VAL A 115 -17.40 -14.56 11.72
CA VAL A 115 -17.99 -15.31 10.61
C VAL A 115 -18.79 -16.48 11.20
N PRO A 116 -20.09 -16.62 10.89
CA PRO A 116 -20.89 -17.75 11.36
C PRO A 116 -20.30 -19.10 10.91
N PRO A 117 -20.40 -20.18 11.72
CA PRO A 117 -19.83 -21.49 11.36
C PRO A 117 -20.36 -22.07 10.04
N GLU A 118 -21.64 -21.86 9.72
CA GLU A 118 -22.23 -22.26 8.44
C GLU A 118 -21.62 -21.53 7.25
N GLN A 119 -21.32 -20.25 7.42
CA GLN A 119 -20.69 -19.39 6.42
C GLN A 119 -19.24 -19.79 6.21
N LEU A 120 -18.53 -20.09 7.30
CA LEU A 120 -17.14 -20.54 7.29
C LEU A 120 -16.96 -21.84 6.50
N ARG A 121 -17.86 -22.83 6.66
CA ARG A 121 -17.82 -24.07 5.88
C ARG A 121 -17.89 -23.84 4.37
N LYS A 122 -18.82 -22.99 3.92
CA LYS A 122 -18.92 -22.64 2.49
C LYS A 122 -17.69 -21.90 1.97
N ILE A 123 -17.11 -21.03 2.80
CA ILE A 123 -15.84 -20.36 2.47
C ILE A 123 -14.73 -21.38 2.27
N GLN A 124 -14.64 -22.39 3.14
CA GLN A 124 -13.63 -23.45 3.02
C GLN A 124 -13.80 -24.27 1.73
N GLU A 125 -15.04 -24.57 1.33
CA GLU A 125 -15.32 -25.21 0.04
C GLU A 125 -14.82 -24.36 -1.14
N GLU A 126 -15.07 -23.04 -1.12
CA GLU A 126 -14.55 -22.11 -2.14
C GLU A 126 -13.02 -22.04 -2.13
N LEU A 127 -12.38 -22.09 -0.96
CA LEU A 127 -10.92 -22.09 -0.83
C LEU A 127 -10.31 -23.36 -1.41
N GLN A 128 -10.90 -24.53 -1.17
CA GLN A 128 -10.46 -25.80 -1.78
C GLN A 128 -10.61 -25.77 -3.31
N LEU A 129 -11.74 -25.26 -3.80
CA LEU A 129 -11.96 -25.08 -5.24
C LEU A 129 -10.96 -24.09 -5.84
N LEU A 130 -10.63 -23.01 -5.13
CA LEU A 130 -9.61 -22.05 -5.57
C LEU A 130 -8.22 -22.69 -5.58
N ALA A 131 -7.85 -23.44 -4.54
CA ALA A 131 -6.54 -24.08 -4.40
C ALA A 131 -6.28 -25.13 -5.49
N SER A 132 -7.32 -25.87 -5.88
CA SER A 132 -7.25 -26.89 -6.94
C SER A 132 -7.10 -26.32 -8.36
N ARG A 133 -7.35 -25.03 -8.57
CA ARG A 133 -7.22 -24.37 -9.87
C ARG A 133 -5.76 -23.96 -10.13
N PRO A 134 -5.10 -24.49 -11.18
CA PRO A 134 -3.74 -24.10 -11.53
C PRO A 134 -3.61 -22.58 -11.73
N GLY A 135 -2.61 -21.97 -11.10
CA GLY A 135 -2.33 -20.54 -11.22
C GLY A 135 -3.26 -19.59 -10.46
N ALA A 136 -4.31 -20.09 -9.80
CA ALA A 136 -5.22 -19.27 -9.01
C ALA A 136 -4.52 -18.63 -7.79
N LEU A 137 -3.59 -19.37 -7.18
CA LEU A 137 -2.69 -18.88 -6.13
C LEU A 137 -1.26 -18.90 -6.63
N GLN A 138 -0.61 -17.75 -6.57
CA GLN A 138 0.77 -17.57 -7.05
C GLN A 138 1.71 -17.36 -5.88
N PRO A 139 3.00 -17.73 -5.97
CA PRO A 139 3.98 -17.37 -4.96
C PRO A 139 3.94 -15.86 -4.70
N ASN A 140 4.03 -15.46 -3.43
CA ASN A 140 4.06 -14.04 -3.07
C ASN A 140 5.13 -13.30 -3.91
N PRO A 141 4.90 -12.05 -4.37
CA PRO A 141 5.90 -11.30 -5.14
C PRO A 141 7.29 -11.26 -4.49
N LYS A 142 7.38 -11.23 -3.15
CA LYS A 142 8.66 -11.31 -2.44
C LYS A 142 9.36 -12.66 -2.63
N MET A 143 8.61 -13.78 -2.66
CA MET A 143 9.15 -15.10 -3.00
C MET A 143 9.65 -15.16 -4.44
N LYS A 144 8.88 -14.61 -5.39
CA LYS A 144 9.30 -14.54 -6.80
C LYS A 144 10.59 -13.74 -6.98
N ALA A 145 10.82 -12.74 -6.12
CA ALA A 145 12.06 -12.00 -6.03
C ALA A 145 13.19 -12.73 -5.26
N GLY A 146 13.05 -14.04 -5.00
CA GLY A 146 14.05 -14.88 -4.34
C GLY A 146 14.06 -14.82 -2.81
N ASN A 147 13.12 -14.12 -2.18
CA ASN A 147 13.12 -13.94 -0.71
C ASN A 147 12.36 -15.05 0.03
N MET A 148 12.57 -16.31 -0.34
CA MET A 148 11.90 -17.47 0.28
C MET A 148 12.25 -17.64 1.76
N GLN A 149 13.40 -17.12 2.19
CA GLN A 149 13.83 -17.08 3.58
C GLN A 149 13.03 -16.10 4.44
N ILE A 150 12.20 -15.23 3.86
CA ILE A 150 11.39 -14.24 4.60
C ILE A 150 9.96 -14.76 4.77
N ARG A 151 9.36 -15.25 3.69
CA ARG A 151 7.99 -15.76 3.66
C ARG A 151 7.82 -16.80 2.56
N THR A 152 6.85 -17.70 2.74
CA THR A 152 6.60 -18.82 1.81
C THR A 152 5.14 -18.95 1.36
N ASP A 153 4.30 -17.96 1.65
CA ASP A 153 2.88 -17.99 1.28
C ASP A 153 2.63 -17.81 -0.23
N ARG A 154 1.57 -18.48 -0.69
CA ARG A 154 0.96 -18.23 -1.99
C ARG A 154 -0.19 -17.24 -1.80
N VAL A 155 -0.39 -16.36 -2.77
CA VAL A 155 -1.38 -15.29 -2.67
C VAL A 155 -2.25 -15.20 -3.91
N CYS A 156 -3.46 -14.70 -3.72
CA CYS A 156 -4.24 -14.03 -4.75
C CYS A 156 -4.85 -12.75 -4.19
N TYR A 157 -5.18 -11.81 -5.06
CA TYR A 157 -5.77 -10.53 -4.67
C TYR A 157 -7.24 -10.54 -5.06
N LEU A 158 -8.12 -10.62 -4.07
CA LEU A 158 -9.57 -10.57 -4.27
C LEU A 158 -9.98 -9.14 -4.59
N ARG A 159 -10.88 -8.98 -5.56
CA ARG A 159 -11.39 -7.69 -6.06
C ARG A 159 -12.86 -7.80 -6.37
N ASP A 160 -13.59 -6.71 -6.20
CA ASP A 160 -14.96 -6.62 -6.68
C ASP A 160 -14.96 -6.43 -8.21
N PRO A 161 -15.69 -7.27 -9.00
CA PRO A 161 -15.76 -7.10 -10.45
C PRO A 161 -16.26 -5.72 -10.89
N SER A 162 -17.14 -5.09 -10.09
CA SER A 162 -17.69 -3.76 -10.39
C SER A 162 -16.66 -2.63 -10.24
N SER A 163 -15.57 -2.88 -9.50
CA SER A 163 -14.56 -1.86 -9.20
C SER A 163 -13.43 -1.80 -10.25
N PHE A 164 -13.47 -2.62 -11.30
CA PHE A 164 -12.37 -2.71 -12.25
C PHE A 164 -12.80 -2.65 -13.72
N VAL A 165 -12.01 -1.94 -14.53
CA VAL A 165 -12.12 -1.99 -16.00
C VAL A 165 -11.40 -3.26 -16.48
N PRO A 166 -12.06 -4.23 -17.14
CA PRO A 166 -11.57 -5.61 -17.36
C PRO A 166 -10.23 -5.83 -18.10
N LEU A 167 -9.46 -4.80 -18.43
CA LEU A 167 -8.52 -4.83 -19.56
C LEU A 167 -7.06 -5.16 -19.24
N GLU A 168 -6.60 -5.20 -17.98
CA GLU A 168 -5.14 -5.23 -17.71
C GLU A 168 -4.56 -6.47 -17.03
N THR A 169 -5.36 -7.35 -16.42
CA THR A 169 -4.76 -8.49 -15.68
C THR A 169 -5.17 -9.88 -16.15
N GLY A 170 -6.12 -10.01 -17.09
CA GLY A 170 -6.48 -11.29 -17.73
C GLY A 170 -6.89 -12.43 -16.78
N GLY A 171 -6.91 -12.18 -15.47
CA GLY A 171 -7.27 -13.15 -14.45
C GLY A 171 -8.79 -13.21 -14.33
N PRO A 172 -9.38 -14.40 -14.21
CA PRO A 172 -10.80 -14.52 -13.91
C PRO A 172 -11.13 -13.77 -12.61
N ALA A 173 -12.39 -13.36 -12.44
CA ALA A 173 -12.91 -12.87 -11.17
C ALA A 173 -12.86 -14.02 -10.14
N LEU A 174 -11.69 -14.23 -9.53
CA LEU A 174 -11.35 -15.38 -8.71
C LEU A 174 -11.93 -15.27 -7.30
N CYS A 175 -13.25 -15.13 -7.18
CA CYS A 175 -13.95 -15.40 -5.92
C CYS A 175 -15.39 -15.86 -6.16
N GLY A 176 -15.77 -16.92 -5.47
CA GLY A 176 -17.18 -17.26 -5.30
C GLY A 176 -17.88 -16.22 -4.41
N PRO A 177 -19.21 -16.35 -4.24
CA PRO A 177 -20.00 -15.42 -3.43
C PRO A 177 -19.49 -15.25 -2.00
N GLU A 178 -18.97 -16.31 -1.38
CA GLU A 178 -18.63 -16.29 0.04
C GLU A 178 -17.28 -15.61 0.32
N LEU A 179 -16.27 -15.87 -0.51
CA LEU A 179 -15.02 -15.11 -0.46
C LEU A 179 -15.24 -13.62 -0.78
N ARG A 180 -16.18 -13.32 -1.69
CA ARG A 180 -16.56 -11.92 -1.98
C ARG A 180 -17.23 -11.26 -0.79
N TRP A 181 -18.07 -11.98 -0.06
CA TRP A 181 -18.67 -11.51 1.18
C TRP A 181 -17.58 -11.16 2.21
N CYS A 182 -16.60 -12.04 2.44
CA CYS A 182 -15.47 -11.78 3.34
C CYS A 182 -14.66 -10.56 2.92
N HIS A 183 -14.32 -10.46 1.63
CA HIS A 183 -13.60 -9.34 1.04
C HIS A 183 -14.30 -8.01 1.34
N ARG A 184 -15.61 -7.92 1.05
CA ARG A 184 -16.39 -6.68 1.26
C ARG A 184 -16.48 -6.33 2.74
N ARG A 185 -16.81 -7.29 3.60
CA ARG A 185 -16.97 -7.05 5.04
C ARG A 185 -15.66 -6.66 5.73
N LEU A 186 -14.54 -7.31 5.39
CA LEU A 186 -13.25 -6.96 5.95
C LEU A 186 -12.90 -5.50 5.61
N ARG A 187 -13.10 -5.08 4.36
CA ARG A 187 -12.88 -3.71 3.92
C ARG A 187 -13.81 -2.70 4.60
N SER A 188 -15.10 -3.04 4.73
CA SER A 188 -16.10 -2.20 5.43
C SER A 188 -15.82 -2.02 6.92
N THR A 189 -14.95 -2.84 7.52
CA THR A 189 -14.52 -2.67 8.91
C THR A 189 -13.81 -1.33 9.12
N ALA A 190 -13.25 -0.73 8.06
CA ALA A 190 -12.70 0.62 8.08
C ALA A 190 -13.67 1.66 8.65
N ALA A 191 -14.92 1.68 8.16
CA ALA A 191 -15.90 2.70 8.52
C ALA A 191 -16.37 2.55 9.96
N GLN A 192 -16.48 1.30 10.42
CA GLN A 192 -16.73 1.00 11.82
C GLN A 192 -15.59 1.53 12.69
N LEU A 193 -14.34 1.30 12.30
CA LEU A 193 -13.19 1.86 13.03
C LEU A 193 -13.22 3.40 13.04
N GLU A 194 -13.52 4.10 11.93
CA GLU A 194 -13.65 5.57 11.94
C GLU A 194 -14.65 6.05 13.01
N ARG A 195 -15.81 5.40 13.09
CA ARG A 195 -16.81 5.69 14.14
C ARG A 195 -16.27 5.42 15.54
N GLY A 196 -15.59 4.30 15.73
CA GLY A 196 -14.99 3.95 17.03
C GLY A 196 -13.92 4.94 17.46
N TYR A 197 -13.03 5.33 16.55
CA TYR A 197 -12.02 6.36 16.79
C TYR A 197 -12.67 7.68 17.15
N ALA A 198 -13.67 8.14 16.39
CA ALA A 198 -14.40 9.37 16.66
C ALA A 198 -15.09 9.35 18.02
N ALA A 199 -15.74 8.24 18.39
CA ALA A 199 -16.35 8.04 19.70
C ALA A 199 -15.32 8.07 20.85
N ALA A 200 -14.10 7.58 20.60
CA ALA A 200 -12.98 7.63 21.54
C ALA A 200 -12.24 9.00 21.55
N GLY A 201 -12.78 10.03 20.90
CA GLY A 201 -12.19 11.38 20.86
C GLY A 201 -10.96 11.50 19.95
N SER A 202 -10.76 10.56 19.02
CA SER A 202 -9.66 10.55 18.06
C SER A 202 -10.20 10.59 16.63
N GLU A 203 -9.87 11.61 15.84
CA GLU A 203 -10.27 11.60 14.42
C GLU A 203 -9.28 10.79 13.58
N ARG A 204 -9.76 9.70 12.99
CA ARG A 204 -9.07 8.98 11.92
C ARG A 204 -10.01 8.77 10.75
N ASN A 205 -9.50 9.04 9.56
CA ASN A 205 -10.18 8.63 8.33
C ASN A 205 -9.31 7.63 7.59
N PHE A 206 -9.91 6.61 7.02
CA PHE A 206 -9.27 5.54 6.28
C PHE A 206 -9.56 5.65 4.78
N LEU A 207 -8.51 5.52 3.99
CA LEU A 207 -8.60 5.14 2.59
C LEU A 207 -8.39 3.63 2.51
N VAL A 208 -9.33 2.94 1.87
CA VAL A 208 -9.41 1.48 1.78
C VAL A 208 -9.12 1.05 0.35
N THR A 209 -8.24 0.08 0.13
CA THR A 209 -7.97 -0.44 -1.21
C THR A 209 -9.15 -1.24 -1.75
N ALA A 210 -9.41 -1.21 -3.07
CA ALA A 210 -10.43 -2.07 -3.71
C ALA A 210 -10.12 -3.58 -3.75
N TRP A 211 -9.05 -4.00 -3.07
CA TRP A 211 -8.59 -5.38 -3.05
C TRP A 211 -8.18 -5.81 -1.65
N THR A 212 -8.25 -7.12 -1.40
CA THR A 212 -7.68 -7.78 -0.20
C THR A 212 -6.75 -8.90 -0.64
N GLN A 213 -5.72 -9.19 0.15
CA GLN A 213 -4.80 -10.28 -0.12
C GLN A 213 -5.31 -11.56 0.55
N LEU A 214 -5.69 -12.57 -0.22
CA LEU A 214 -5.90 -13.92 0.29
C LEU A 214 -4.54 -14.64 0.25
N ALA A 215 -4.11 -15.17 1.39
CA ALA A 215 -2.85 -15.90 1.54
C ALA A 215 -3.11 -17.34 1.97
N GLN A 216 -2.38 -18.28 1.35
CA GLN A 216 -2.27 -19.68 1.72
C GLN A 216 -0.83 -19.96 2.17
N TYR A 217 -0.68 -20.43 3.38
CA TYR A 217 0.57 -20.99 3.91
C TYR A 217 0.46 -22.50 3.82
N THR A 218 1.25 -23.10 2.93
CA THR A 218 1.19 -24.54 2.67
C THR A 218 1.70 -25.35 3.85
N GLU A 219 1.04 -26.46 4.12
CA GLU A 219 1.47 -27.46 5.11
C GLU A 219 2.98 -27.78 5.03
N GLY A 220 3.64 -27.79 6.19
CA GLY A 220 5.04 -28.17 6.37
C GLY A 220 6.07 -27.10 5.94
N SER A 221 5.65 -26.03 5.27
CA SER A 221 6.59 -25.04 4.70
C SER A 221 6.17 -23.58 4.85
N GLY A 222 4.92 -23.31 5.22
CA GLY A 222 4.36 -21.97 5.33
C GLY A 222 4.84 -21.21 6.57
N PHE A 223 5.54 -20.08 6.41
CA PHE A 223 5.92 -19.17 7.48
C PHE A 223 6.04 -17.72 6.98
N TYR A 224 6.16 -16.76 7.91
CA TYR A 224 6.58 -15.38 7.64
C TYR A 224 7.37 -14.86 8.83
N LYS A 225 8.66 -14.54 8.63
CA LYS A 225 9.54 -13.99 9.68
C LYS A 225 9.03 -12.66 10.27
N TRP A 226 9.56 -12.32 11.44
CA TRP A 226 9.34 -11.04 12.13
C TRP A 226 9.45 -9.84 11.19
N HIS A 227 8.40 -9.01 11.18
CA HIS A 227 8.32 -7.78 10.43
C HIS A 227 7.22 -6.86 10.99
N THR A 228 7.22 -5.61 10.54
CA THR A 228 6.08 -4.68 10.64
C THR A 228 5.43 -4.54 9.26
N ASP A 229 4.12 -4.30 9.23
CA ASP A 229 3.40 -4.09 7.97
C ASP A 229 3.57 -2.67 7.44
N GLY A 230 3.68 -1.71 8.35
CA GLY A 230 4.04 -0.32 8.11
C GLY A 230 5.55 -0.15 8.14
N LEU A 231 6.04 0.83 7.38
CA LEU A 231 7.45 1.21 7.38
C LEU A 231 7.60 2.63 7.93
N ASP A 232 8.29 2.75 9.06
CA ASP A 232 8.76 4.03 9.59
C ASP A 232 10.00 4.44 8.81
N GLY A 233 9.80 5.01 7.62
CA GLY A 233 10.94 5.47 6.83
C GLY A 233 11.48 6.78 7.39
N SER A 234 12.59 6.71 8.12
CA SER A 234 13.47 7.86 8.32
C SER A 234 14.10 8.23 6.96
N TRP A 235 14.20 9.53 6.70
CA TRP A 235 14.60 10.12 5.41
C TRP A 235 16.13 10.28 5.24
N SER A 236 16.95 9.54 5.98
CA SER A 236 18.38 9.81 5.95
C SER A 236 19.01 9.43 4.59
N GLY A 237 19.59 10.43 3.91
CA GLY A 237 20.39 10.27 2.70
C GLY A 237 19.75 10.73 1.39
N ILE A 238 20.60 10.92 0.37
CA ILE A 238 20.20 11.45 -0.95
C ILE A 238 19.24 10.55 -1.74
N LEU A 239 19.16 9.26 -1.40
CA LEU A 239 18.21 8.30 -1.99
C LEU A 239 16.99 8.04 -1.10
N GLY A 240 16.93 8.64 0.10
CA GLY A 240 15.83 8.44 1.06
C GLY A 240 14.46 8.82 0.48
N TRP A 241 14.39 9.91 -0.29
CA TRP A 241 13.16 10.36 -0.95
C TRP A 241 12.67 9.38 -2.03
N TYR A 242 13.57 8.67 -2.72
CA TYR A 242 13.20 7.69 -3.74
C TYR A 242 12.54 6.47 -3.10
N PHE A 243 13.18 5.92 -2.07
CA PHE A 243 12.59 4.81 -1.29
C PHE A 243 11.33 5.25 -0.55
N TRP A 244 11.26 6.52 -0.14
CA TRP A 244 10.05 7.11 0.43
C TRP A 244 8.87 7.05 -0.54
N LEU A 245 9.08 7.52 -1.78
CA LEU A 245 8.07 7.46 -2.84
C LEU A 245 7.72 6.01 -3.16
N GLN A 246 8.72 5.16 -3.38
CA GLN A 246 8.52 3.75 -3.75
C GLN A 246 7.76 2.97 -2.67
N ARG A 247 7.87 3.35 -1.40
CA ARG A 247 7.22 2.66 -0.28
C ARG A 247 5.96 3.37 0.22
N GLY A 248 5.45 4.36 -0.52
CA GLY A 248 4.38 5.23 -0.04
C GLY A 248 3.10 4.50 0.37
N ALA A 249 2.72 3.43 -0.34
CA ALA A 249 1.56 2.62 0.06
C ALA A 249 1.79 1.87 1.39
N VAL A 250 2.97 1.28 1.56
CA VAL A 250 3.34 0.52 2.79
C VAL A 250 3.45 1.46 3.99
N ARG A 251 4.05 2.65 3.80
CA ARG A 251 4.24 3.67 4.83
C ARG A 251 2.95 4.28 5.38
N ARG A 252 1.83 4.09 4.69
CA ARG A 252 0.56 4.73 5.02
C ARG A 252 -0.45 3.75 5.57
N ARG A 253 -0.10 2.47 5.68
CA ARG A 253 -0.92 1.44 6.32
C ARG A 253 -1.03 1.77 7.80
N SER A 254 -2.22 2.11 8.28
CA SER A 254 -2.41 2.50 9.67
C SER A 254 -2.82 1.30 10.51
N VAL A 255 -3.78 0.52 10.02
CA VAL A 255 -4.28 -0.68 10.69
C VAL A 255 -4.26 -1.84 9.70
N THR A 256 -3.72 -2.98 10.16
CA THR A 256 -3.82 -4.25 9.44
C THR A 256 -5.02 -5.01 9.96
N GLY A 257 -5.90 -5.47 9.07
CA GLY A 257 -6.96 -6.41 9.40
C GLY A 257 -6.71 -7.79 8.81
N ILE A 258 -6.76 -8.83 9.64
CA ILE A 258 -6.60 -10.24 9.23
C ILE A 258 -7.84 -11.02 9.64
N LEU A 259 -8.54 -11.61 8.67
CA LEU A 259 -9.61 -12.56 8.89
C LEU A 259 -9.10 -13.98 8.59
N TYR A 260 -9.11 -14.84 9.59
CA TYR A 260 -8.74 -16.24 9.44
C TYR A 260 -9.89 -17.07 8.88
N LEU A 261 -9.58 -17.91 7.89
CA LEU A 261 -10.57 -18.69 7.13
C LEU A 261 -10.34 -20.21 7.27
N ASN A 262 -9.67 -20.63 8.34
CA ASN A 262 -9.37 -22.03 8.63
C ASN A 262 -10.54 -22.72 9.34
N GLU A 263 -10.33 -23.90 9.92
CA GLU A 263 -11.28 -24.54 10.82
C GLU A 263 -11.43 -23.75 12.14
N GLU A 264 -12.63 -23.77 12.72
CA GLU A 264 -12.94 -23.07 13.96
C GLU A 264 -12.12 -23.63 15.15
N ASP A 265 -11.88 -24.94 15.14
CA ASP A 265 -11.16 -25.70 16.16
C ASP A 265 -9.67 -25.88 15.85
N TRP A 266 -9.03 -24.89 15.21
CA TRP A 266 -7.61 -24.96 14.82
C TRP A 266 -6.71 -25.42 15.98
N PRO A 267 -6.10 -26.62 15.91
CA PRO A 267 -5.37 -27.18 17.03
C PRO A 267 -4.00 -26.51 17.17
N LYS A 268 -3.54 -26.30 18.41
CA LYS A 268 -2.22 -25.70 18.67
C LYS A 268 -1.07 -26.48 18.02
N SER A 269 -1.21 -27.81 17.92
CA SER A 269 -0.23 -28.70 17.28
C SER A 269 -0.07 -28.49 15.77
N ALA A 270 -1.04 -27.86 15.10
CA ALA A 270 -0.93 -27.51 13.69
C ALA A 270 -0.01 -26.29 13.46
N GLY A 271 0.40 -25.56 14.50
CA GLY A 271 1.24 -24.38 14.37
C GLY A 271 0.50 -23.24 13.64
N GLY A 272 1.23 -22.47 12.83
CA GLY A 272 0.66 -21.37 12.03
C GLY A 272 0.18 -20.17 12.85
N ALA A 273 0.51 -20.09 14.14
CA ALA A 273 0.15 -18.97 14.99
C ALA A 273 0.78 -17.65 14.49
N LEU A 274 0.02 -16.57 14.65
CA LEU A 274 0.56 -15.22 14.54
C LEU A 274 1.15 -14.84 15.91
N ARG A 275 2.45 -14.57 15.96
CA ARG A 275 3.11 -14.07 17.16
C ARG A 275 3.30 -12.56 17.03
N CYS A 276 2.89 -11.80 18.04
CA CYS A 276 2.98 -10.35 18.06
C CYS A 276 3.79 -9.89 19.27
N LYS A 277 4.74 -8.97 19.09
CA LYS A 277 5.43 -8.27 20.19
C LYS A 277 4.58 -7.10 20.69
N ALA A 278 3.37 -7.41 21.12
CA ALA A 278 2.40 -6.47 21.66
C ALA A 278 1.40 -7.23 22.54
N HIS A 279 0.74 -6.51 23.44
CA HIS A 279 -0.37 -7.06 24.21
C HIS A 279 -1.57 -7.30 23.31
N ALA A 280 -2.27 -8.41 23.49
CA ALA A 280 -3.54 -8.66 22.81
C ALA A 280 -4.72 -8.44 23.74
N ALA A 281 -5.66 -7.62 23.29
CA ALA A 281 -6.97 -7.47 23.88
C ALA A 281 -7.92 -8.50 23.25
N VAL A 282 -8.16 -9.59 23.98
CA VAL A 282 -9.09 -10.64 23.56
C VAL A 282 -10.47 -10.32 24.14
N HIS A 283 -11.48 -10.12 23.30
CA HIS A 283 -12.82 -9.76 23.77
C HIS A 283 -13.48 -10.86 24.62
N ARG A 284 -13.11 -12.13 24.40
CA ARG A 284 -13.62 -13.29 25.13
C ARG A 284 -12.48 -14.25 25.45
N GLY A 285 -11.87 -14.11 26.62
CA GLY A 285 -10.81 -15.00 27.08
C GLY A 285 -10.26 -14.55 28.44
N PRO A 286 -9.58 -15.45 29.18
CA PRO A 286 -8.89 -15.06 30.40
C PRO A 286 -7.81 -14.01 30.08
N VAL A 287 -7.75 -12.97 30.89
CA VAL A 287 -6.66 -11.98 30.86
C VAL A 287 -5.46 -12.64 31.55
N GLU A 288 -4.63 -13.33 30.78
CA GLU A 288 -3.38 -13.89 31.32
C GLU A 288 -2.34 -12.77 31.54
N SER A 289 -1.54 -12.90 32.59
CA SER A 289 -0.43 -12.00 32.89
C SER A 289 0.52 -11.91 31.70
N HIS A 290 0.76 -10.67 31.26
CA HIS A 290 1.28 -10.34 29.94
C HIS A 290 2.61 -11.01 29.54
N PRO A 291 2.62 -11.97 28.60
CA PRO A 291 3.85 -12.38 27.96
C PRO A 291 4.38 -11.27 27.03
N PRO A 292 5.71 -11.14 26.84
CA PRO A 292 6.30 -10.19 25.89
C PRO A 292 5.91 -10.48 24.43
N ILE A 293 5.36 -11.68 24.17
CA ILE A 293 4.91 -12.12 22.85
C ILE A 293 3.54 -12.77 23.02
N THR A 294 2.53 -12.21 22.35
CA THR A 294 1.19 -12.82 22.29
C THR A 294 1.12 -13.79 21.12
N GLU A 295 0.64 -15.01 21.36
CA GLU A 295 0.42 -16.04 20.33
C GLU A 295 -1.08 -16.13 19.99
N ILE A 296 -1.41 -15.89 18.72
CA ILE A 296 -2.79 -15.89 18.21
C ILE A 296 -2.95 -17.04 17.22
N LEU A 297 -3.67 -18.08 17.64
CA LEU A 297 -4.02 -19.20 16.76
C LEU A 297 -4.92 -18.72 15.60
N PRO A 298 -4.71 -19.21 14.37
CA PRO A 298 -5.44 -18.76 13.19
C PRO A 298 -6.82 -19.44 13.06
N LYS A 299 -7.63 -19.41 14.12
CA LYS A 299 -8.97 -20.05 14.13
C LYS A 299 -9.89 -19.46 13.07
N GLY A 300 -10.66 -20.30 12.38
CA GLY A 300 -11.66 -19.86 11.43
C GLY A 300 -12.66 -18.86 12.03
N GLY A 301 -12.95 -17.78 11.30
CA GLY A 301 -13.86 -16.74 11.77
C GLY A 301 -13.27 -15.79 12.82
N ARG A 302 -11.96 -15.88 13.11
CA ARG A 302 -11.25 -14.92 13.95
C ARG A 302 -10.79 -13.71 13.15
N LEU A 303 -11.14 -12.52 13.62
CA LEU A 303 -10.62 -11.23 13.15
C LEU A 303 -9.53 -10.74 14.10
N VAL A 304 -8.39 -10.35 13.51
CA VAL A 304 -7.29 -9.70 14.21
C VAL A 304 -7.07 -8.32 13.62
N LEU A 305 -7.02 -7.29 14.46
CA LEU A 305 -6.69 -5.93 14.07
C LEU A 305 -5.48 -5.44 14.88
N PHE A 306 -4.54 -4.77 14.23
CA PHE A 306 -3.42 -4.13 14.92
C PHE A 306 -2.89 -2.93 14.15
N ASP A 307 -2.20 -2.04 14.85
CA ASP A 307 -1.50 -0.91 14.24
C ASP A 307 -0.30 -1.42 13.41
N SER A 308 -0.32 -1.14 12.11
CA SER A 308 0.63 -1.72 11.16
C SER A 308 2.07 -1.26 11.42
N HIS A 309 2.26 -0.11 12.06
CA HIS A 309 3.59 0.46 12.31
C HIS A 309 4.18 0.00 13.64
N SER A 310 3.36 -0.15 14.68
CA SER A 310 3.89 -0.47 16.02
C SER A 310 3.98 -1.96 16.32
N VAL A 311 3.19 -2.81 15.66
CA VAL A 311 3.13 -4.24 16.00
C VAL A 311 4.04 -5.06 15.09
N GLU A 312 5.23 -5.37 15.60
CA GLU A 312 6.12 -6.37 15.00
C GLU A 312 5.51 -7.77 15.21
N HIS A 313 5.45 -8.55 14.13
CA HIS A 313 4.81 -9.86 14.14
C HIS A 313 5.47 -10.87 13.19
N GLU A 314 5.26 -12.16 13.48
CA GLU A 314 5.64 -13.28 12.62
C GLU A 314 4.51 -14.30 12.52
N VAL A 315 4.52 -15.09 11.44
CA VAL A 315 3.71 -16.30 11.30
C VAL A 315 4.63 -17.49 11.45
N VAL A 316 4.47 -18.25 12.53
CA VAL A 316 5.27 -19.47 12.75
C VAL A 316 4.91 -20.54 11.73
N SER A 317 5.80 -21.52 11.56
CA SER A 317 5.57 -22.65 10.65
C SER A 317 4.24 -23.34 10.93
N THR A 318 3.54 -23.71 9.86
CA THR A 318 2.28 -24.46 9.92
C THR A 318 2.47 -25.88 9.41
N ASN A 319 1.84 -26.85 10.08
CA ASN A 319 1.75 -28.25 9.68
C ASN A 319 0.39 -28.57 9.06
N ARG A 320 -0.37 -27.54 8.67
CA ARG A 320 -1.62 -27.62 7.92
C ARG A 320 -1.75 -26.42 6.99
N ASP A 321 -2.55 -26.55 5.95
CA ASP A 321 -2.89 -25.42 5.09
C ASP A 321 -3.57 -24.31 5.87
N ARG A 322 -2.92 -23.15 5.94
CA ARG A 322 -3.40 -21.99 6.69
C ARG A 322 -3.80 -20.86 5.74
N TRP A 323 -5.05 -20.46 5.84
CA TRP A 323 -5.71 -19.43 5.07
C TRP A 323 -5.96 -18.17 5.89
N ALA A 324 -5.66 -17.03 5.27
CA ALA A 324 -5.95 -15.72 5.85
C ALA A 324 -6.31 -14.73 4.75
N LEU A 325 -7.35 -13.93 5.00
CA LEU A 325 -7.67 -12.77 4.19
C LEU A 325 -7.18 -11.52 4.92
N THR A 326 -6.29 -10.78 4.27
CA THR A 326 -5.69 -9.58 4.85
C THR A 326 -6.12 -8.36 4.05
N ASP A 327 -6.59 -7.33 4.76
CA ASP A 327 -6.65 -5.97 4.25
C ASP A 327 -5.47 -5.21 4.83
N PRO A 328 -4.37 -5.06 4.06
CA PRO A 328 -3.19 -4.39 4.55
C PRO A 328 -3.33 -2.87 4.55
N CYS A 329 -4.43 -2.29 4.06
CA CYS A 329 -4.46 -0.89 3.67
C CYS A 329 -5.65 -0.12 4.25
N LEU A 330 -5.84 -0.13 5.58
CA LEU A 330 -6.59 0.93 6.25
C LEU A 330 -5.67 2.13 6.40
N MET A 331 -5.67 3.04 5.43
CA MET A 331 -4.66 4.09 5.35
C MET A 331 -5.15 5.39 5.97
N SER A 332 -4.45 5.91 6.98
CA SER A 332 -4.88 7.16 7.60
C SER A 332 -4.71 8.34 6.63
N SER A 333 -5.77 9.10 6.40
CA SER A 333 -5.74 10.33 5.59
C SER A 333 -5.31 11.57 6.39
N SER A 334 -4.77 11.38 7.60
CA SER A 334 -4.33 12.46 8.52
C SER A 334 -3.25 13.39 7.93
N GLY A 335 -2.69 13.10 6.75
CA GLY A 335 -1.90 14.05 5.96
C GLY A 335 -2.75 14.98 5.07
N SER A 336 -2.66 16.28 5.31
CA SER A 336 -3.33 17.37 4.57
C SER A 336 -3.28 17.21 3.05
N ILE A 337 -2.14 16.80 2.48
CA ILE A 337 -1.96 16.65 1.03
C ILE A 337 -2.95 15.67 0.37
N LEU A 338 -3.31 14.54 1.00
CA LEU A 338 -4.23 13.58 0.36
C LEU A 338 -5.68 14.07 0.37
N LYS A 339 -6.08 14.82 1.42
CA LYS A 339 -7.39 15.49 1.45
C LYS A 339 -7.54 16.47 0.27
N TYR A 340 -6.45 17.10 -0.18
CA TYR A 340 -6.48 17.95 -1.37
C TYR A 340 -6.49 17.15 -2.68
N ILE A 341 -5.73 16.05 -2.78
CA ILE A 341 -5.70 15.23 -4.01
C ILE A 341 -7.03 14.50 -4.26
N LEU A 342 -7.64 13.97 -3.21
CA LEU A 342 -8.81 13.08 -3.32
C LEU A 342 -10.15 13.79 -3.12
N ARG A 343 -10.17 15.11 -2.91
CA ARG A 343 -11.42 15.86 -2.79
C ARG A 343 -12.20 15.77 -4.12
N PRO A 344 -13.44 15.25 -4.14
CA PRO A 344 -14.25 15.08 -5.34
C PRO A 344 -14.65 16.39 -6.09
N GLY A 345 -14.13 17.56 -5.68
CA GLY A 345 -14.51 18.86 -6.23
C GLY A 345 -13.42 19.61 -7.00
N ILE A 346 -12.13 19.29 -6.85
CA ILE A 346 -11.06 20.06 -7.51
C ILE A 346 -10.97 19.75 -9.02
N LEU A 347 -11.54 18.63 -9.48
CA LEU A 347 -11.68 18.31 -10.90
C LEU A 347 -13.05 18.68 -11.50
N ASN A 348 -13.95 19.27 -10.70
CA ASN A 348 -15.24 19.78 -11.17
C ASN A 348 -15.15 21.30 -11.33
N CYS A 349 -14.55 21.74 -12.44
CA CYS A 349 -14.76 23.11 -12.93
C CYS A 349 -16.26 23.31 -13.26
N GLN A 350 -16.77 24.48 -12.90
CA GLN A 350 -18.17 24.90 -12.87
C GLN A 350 -19.07 24.52 -14.07
N PRO A 351 -20.40 24.37 -13.85
CA PRO A 351 -21.36 23.87 -14.82
C PRO A 351 -21.92 25.01 -15.68
N LYS A 352 -21.47 25.08 -16.94
CA LYS A 352 -22.21 25.75 -18.01
C LYS A 352 -22.34 24.82 -19.21
N CYS A 353 -22.92 23.64 -19.02
CA CYS A 353 -23.41 22.75 -20.08
C CYS A 353 -24.28 21.66 -19.43
N ALA A 354 -25.51 22.00 -19.06
CA ALA A 354 -26.52 21.03 -18.64
C ALA A 354 -27.05 20.30 -19.88
N ASN A 355 -26.35 19.24 -20.33
CA ASN A 355 -26.87 18.15 -21.19
C ASN A 355 -25.80 17.09 -21.48
N PHE A 356 -25.01 16.70 -20.48
CA PHE A 356 -24.12 15.55 -20.59
C PHE A 356 -24.47 14.53 -19.51
N ARG A 357 -25.06 13.40 -19.92
CA ARG A 357 -25.18 12.21 -19.07
C ARG A 357 -23.79 11.85 -18.53
N ALA A 358 -23.75 11.42 -17.28
CA ALA A 358 -22.56 11.03 -16.54
C ALA A 358 -21.73 9.98 -17.31
N ALA A 359 -20.84 10.45 -18.18
CA ALA A 359 -19.79 9.68 -18.79
C ALA A 359 -18.52 9.95 -18.00
N THR A 360 -18.01 8.88 -17.37
CA THR A 360 -16.62 8.68 -16.92
C THR A 360 -15.66 9.83 -17.24
N VAL A 361 -15.22 10.54 -16.19
CA VAL A 361 -14.09 11.49 -16.27
C VAL A 361 -12.87 10.73 -16.82
N PRO A 362 -12.25 11.17 -17.93
CA PRO A 362 -11.19 10.41 -18.58
C PRO A 362 -9.94 10.35 -17.71
N TYR A 363 -9.36 9.14 -17.60
CA TYR A 363 -8.11 8.77 -16.93
C TYR A 363 -6.94 9.77 -17.10
N TYR A 364 -6.96 10.52 -18.21
CA TYR A 364 -5.96 11.52 -18.56
C TYR A 364 -5.85 12.68 -17.54
N THR A 365 -6.95 13.13 -16.94
CA THR A 365 -6.92 14.25 -15.98
C THR A 365 -6.31 13.86 -14.64
N LYS A 366 -6.56 12.64 -14.17
CA LYS A 366 -5.94 12.11 -12.93
C LYS A 366 -4.43 11.92 -13.09
N PHE A 367 -3.97 11.44 -14.25
CA PHE A 367 -2.54 11.28 -14.53
C PHE A 367 -1.82 12.64 -14.67
N GLN A 368 -2.40 13.60 -15.40
CA GLN A 368 -1.85 14.95 -15.50
C GLN A 368 -1.80 15.65 -14.13
N ALA A 369 -2.83 15.48 -13.30
CA ALA A 369 -2.84 15.97 -11.93
C ALA A 369 -1.73 15.32 -11.08
N ALA A 370 -1.51 14.01 -11.20
CA ALA A 370 -0.43 13.32 -10.49
C ALA A 370 0.97 13.77 -10.93
N VAL A 371 1.17 14.04 -12.23
CA VAL A 371 2.44 14.58 -12.76
C VAL A 371 2.66 16.02 -12.29
N LEU A 372 1.65 16.88 -12.40
CA LEU A 372 1.71 18.26 -11.89
C LEU A 372 1.96 18.28 -10.38
N LEU A 373 1.34 17.37 -9.63
CA LEU A 373 1.55 17.26 -8.20
C LEU A 373 2.94 16.74 -7.85
N SER A 374 3.47 15.78 -8.61
CA SER A 374 4.85 15.30 -8.45
C SER A 374 5.85 16.42 -8.70
N LEU A 375 5.58 17.26 -9.72
CA LEU A 375 6.32 18.49 -9.98
C LEU A 375 6.16 19.50 -8.84
N CYS A 376 4.96 19.74 -8.32
CA CYS A 376 4.76 20.65 -7.18
C CYS A 376 5.43 20.15 -5.89
N CYS A 377 5.41 18.84 -5.62
CA CYS A 377 6.12 18.24 -4.49
C CYS A 377 7.63 18.34 -4.66
N LEU A 378 8.15 18.13 -5.88
CA LEU A 378 9.55 18.33 -6.21
C LEU A 378 9.95 19.81 -6.05
N LEU A 379 9.11 20.74 -6.51
CA LEU A 379 9.36 22.18 -6.39
C LEU A 379 9.30 22.67 -4.93
N SER A 380 8.35 22.19 -4.13
CA SER A 380 8.30 22.46 -2.68
C SER A 380 9.51 21.84 -1.95
N PHE A 381 9.94 20.64 -2.35
CA PHE A 381 11.15 20.00 -1.83
C PHE A 381 12.42 20.81 -2.16
N LEU A 382 12.54 21.30 -3.39
CA LEU A 382 13.63 22.18 -3.80
C LEU A 382 13.60 23.52 -3.04
N ARG A 383 12.40 24.01 -2.67
CA ARG A 383 12.21 25.22 -1.86
C ARG A 383 12.62 25.02 -0.39
N ASP A 384 12.26 23.89 0.21
CA ASP A 384 12.52 23.58 1.63
C ASP A 384 13.98 23.18 1.90
N LEU A 385 14.70 22.68 0.89
CA LEU A 385 16.12 22.28 0.99
C LEU A 385 17.10 23.41 1.35
N ARG A 386 16.66 24.68 1.50
CA ARG A 386 17.52 25.86 1.78
C ARG A 386 18.86 25.82 1.03
N MET A 387 18.86 25.30 -0.20
CA MET A 387 20.00 25.28 -1.13
C MET A 387 20.19 26.65 -1.80
N LEU A 388 19.91 27.73 -1.06
CA LEU A 388 20.50 29.04 -1.29
C LEU A 388 21.70 29.27 -0.38
N ALA A 389 21.86 28.49 0.73
CA ALA A 389 22.98 28.64 1.65
C ALA A 389 24.31 28.10 1.07
N VAL A 390 24.28 27.01 0.29
CA VAL A 390 25.46 26.48 -0.41
C VAL A 390 25.84 27.37 -1.61
N LEU A 391 24.89 28.11 -2.17
CA LEU A 391 25.16 29.15 -3.17
C LEU A 391 25.63 30.48 -2.54
N SER A 392 25.22 30.80 -1.30
CA SER A 392 25.68 32.01 -0.61
C SER A 392 27.06 31.87 0.02
N VAL A 393 27.48 30.66 0.43
CA VAL A 393 28.87 30.41 0.85
C VAL A 393 29.83 30.50 -0.35
N VAL A 394 29.39 30.10 -1.54
CA VAL A 394 30.17 30.30 -2.79
C VAL A 394 30.11 31.75 -3.28
N ALA A 395 29.04 32.49 -2.98
CA ALA A 395 28.96 33.92 -3.31
C ALA A 395 29.84 34.80 -2.39
N PHE A 396 30.08 34.39 -1.14
CA PHE A 396 30.95 35.13 -0.21
C PHE A 396 32.44 34.97 -0.53
N ASP A 397 32.85 33.85 -1.13
CA ASP A 397 34.26 33.61 -1.50
C ASP A 397 34.68 34.32 -2.81
N ILE A 398 33.73 34.92 -3.54
CA ILE A 398 34.00 35.69 -4.76
C ILE A 398 34.20 37.19 -4.47
N GLN A 399 33.73 37.70 -3.32
CA GLN A 399 33.99 39.08 -2.90
C GLN A 399 35.37 39.30 -2.27
N GLY A 400 36.07 38.25 -1.83
CA GLY A 400 37.45 38.34 -1.31
C GLY A 400 38.56 38.24 -2.36
N LEU A 401 38.21 38.06 -3.64
CA LEU A 401 39.16 37.90 -4.76
C LEU A 401 39.15 39.09 -5.73
N VAL A 402 38.40 40.16 -5.42
CA VAL A 402 38.36 41.43 -6.17
C VAL A 402 38.67 42.64 -5.25
N SER A 403 39.48 42.42 -4.21
CA SER A 403 40.08 43.48 -3.38
C SER A 403 41.57 43.31 -3.28
#